data_AF-A0ABD0BBA9-F1
#
_entry.id   AF-A0ABD0BBA9-F1
#
_cell.length_a   1.000
_cell.length_b   1.000
_cell.length_c   1.000
_cell.angle_alpha   90.00
_cell.angle_beta   90.00
_cell.angle_gamma   90.00
#
_symmetry.space_group_name_H-M   'P 1'
#
loop_
_entity.id
_entity.type
_entity.pdbx_description
1 polymer ?
#
loop_
_entity_poly.entity_id
_entity_poly.type
_entity_poly.pdbx_seq_one_letter_code
_entity_poly.pdbx_strand_id
1 'polypeptide(L)'
;MDDMTSILPAFAAILDGLLDPSSHPHPKLANRWATALDWFGEGNRELSDAIALAKLGTCLDVLSCGGRNGGICKMVVHLTGTSDDTQVIRGNRPRTLKQLVKDIYDHGRSQILHGTHYDRLESFAAERQYAAYLARIVLIECAVRLQRYGGPDDDGAFSTI
;
A
#
# COMPACT_ATOMS: atom_id res chain seq x y z
N MET A 1 23.34 -3.20 11.51
CA MET A 1 23.47 -3.92 10.22
C MET A 1 22.46 -3.27 9.30
N ASP A 2 22.91 -2.66 8.22
CA ASP A 2 22.18 -1.60 7.53
C ASP A 2 20.93 -2.16 6.83
N ASP A 3 19.75 -1.80 7.34
CA ASP A 3 18.43 -2.34 6.98
C ASP A 3 18.20 -2.29 5.47
N MET A 4 18.71 -1.25 4.80
CA MET A 4 18.62 -1.09 3.35
C MET A 4 19.41 -2.13 2.55
N THR A 5 20.56 -2.61 3.04
CA THR A 5 21.36 -3.61 2.30
C THR A 5 20.57 -4.91 2.11
N SER A 6 19.62 -5.19 3.01
CA SER A 6 18.75 -6.37 2.91
C SER A 6 17.61 -6.22 1.88
N ILE A 7 17.23 -4.99 1.54
CA ILE A 7 16.08 -4.68 0.66
C ILE A 7 16.52 -4.41 -0.78
N LEU A 8 17.73 -3.88 -1.00
CA LEU A 8 18.25 -3.57 -2.35
C LEU A 8 18.12 -4.73 -3.36
N PRO A 9 18.43 -5.99 -3.00
CA PRO A 9 18.25 -7.12 -3.92
C PRO A 9 16.79 -7.34 -4.36
N ALA A 10 15.82 -7.03 -3.50
CA ALA A 10 14.40 -7.14 -3.83
C ALA A 10 13.98 -6.06 -4.84
N PHE A 11 14.47 -4.83 -4.68
CA PHE A 11 14.21 -3.76 -5.65
C PHE A 11 14.91 -4.02 -6.99
N ALA A 12 16.15 -4.54 -6.97
CA ALA A 12 16.85 -4.91 -8.19
C ALA A 12 16.05 -5.96 -9.01
N ALA A 13 15.55 -7.01 -8.36
CA ALA A 13 14.72 -8.02 -9.04
C ALA A 13 13.46 -7.41 -9.67
N ILE A 14 12.79 -6.48 -8.98
CA ILE A 14 11.64 -5.77 -9.55
C ILE A 14 12.05 -4.95 -10.78
N LEU A 15 13.16 -4.21 -10.70
CA LEU A 15 13.67 -3.43 -11.83
C LEU A 15 14.01 -4.32 -13.03
N ASP A 16 14.61 -5.50 -12.81
CA ASP A 16 14.86 -6.47 -13.87
C ASP A 16 13.55 -6.90 -14.55
N GLY A 17 12.49 -7.14 -13.77
CA GLY A 17 11.15 -7.45 -14.29
C GLY A 17 10.47 -6.32 -15.07
N LEU A 18 10.87 -5.06 -14.84
CA LEU A 18 10.42 -3.91 -15.60
C LEU A 18 11.24 -3.69 -16.89
N LEU A 19 12.54 -3.96 -16.84
CA LEU A 19 13.48 -3.73 -17.94
C LEU A 19 13.44 -4.85 -18.99
N ASP A 20 13.35 -6.10 -18.54
CA ASP A 20 13.19 -7.27 -19.41
C ASP A 20 12.03 -8.17 -18.93
N PRO A 21 10.78 -7.76 -19.18
CA PRO A 21 9.60 -8.53 -18.79
C PRO A 21 9.56 -9.94 -19.39
N SER A 22 10.29 -10.20 -20.48
CA SER A 22 10.25 -11.48 -21.19
C SER A 22 11.07 -12.58 -20.52
N SER A 23 12.06 -12.19 -19.71
CA SER A 23 12.97 -13.12 -19.00
C SER A 23 12.72 -13.19 -17.50
N HIS A 24 11.89 -12.32 -16.95
CA HIS A 24 11.55 -12.29 -15.54
C HIS A 24 10.39 -13.27 -15.22
N PRO A 25 10.40 -13.97 -14.06
CA PRO A 25 9.32 -14.90 -13.70
C PRO A 25 8.01 -14.20 -13.32
N HIS A 26 8.07 -12.95 -12.85
CA HIS A 26 6.91 -12.19 -12.35
C HIS A 26 6.79 -10.73 -12.86
N PRO A 27 6.79 -10.49 -14.18
CA PRO A 27 6.79 -9.14 -14.74
C PRO A 27 5.53 -8.34 -14.41
N LYS A 28 4.36 -8.98 -14.28
CA LYS A 28 3.11 -8.27 -13.94
C LYS A 28 3.12 -7.80 -12.50
N LEU A 29 3.60 -8.63 -11.57
CA LEU A 29 3.77 -8.24 -10.18
C LEU A 29 4.80 -7.12 -10.02
N ALA A 30 5.91 -7.18 -10.77
CA ALA A 30 6.88 -6.08 -10.82
C ALA A 30 6.22 -4.76 -11.29
N ASN A 31 5.43 -4.81 -12.37
CA ASN A 31 4.69 -3.66 -12.88
C ASN A 31 3.65 -3.11 -11.88
N ARG A 32 2.91 -4.01 -11.21
CA ARG A 32 1.94 -3.65 -10.18
C ARG A 32 2.60 -2.96 -9.00
N TRP A 33 3.74 -3.49 -8.54
CA TRP A 33 4.50 -2.87 -7.47
C TRP A 33 5.02 -1.48 -7.86
N ALA A 34 5.57 -1.34 -9.07
CA ALA A 34 6.05 -0.05 -9.57
C ALA A 34 4.93 0.99 -9.68
N THR A 35 3.75 0.58 -10.19
CA THR A 35 2.56 1.43 -10.25
C THR A 35 2.13 1.90 -8.86
N ALA A 36 2.17 1.00 -7.87
CA ALA A 36 1.87 1.37 -6.48
C ALA A 36 2.93 2.32 -5.90
N LEU A 37 4.21 2.13 -6.24
CA LEU A 37 5.29 3.02 -5.84
C LEU A 37 5.11 4.44 -6.42
N ASP A 38 4.64 4.57 -7.67
CA ASP A 38 4.34 5.88 -8.26
C ASP A 38 3.27 6.62 -7.47
N TRP A 39 2.16 5.93 -7.13
CA TRP A 39 1.11 6.49 -6.28
C TRP A 39 1.60 6.88 -4.90
N PHE A 40 2.48 6.07 -4.30
CA PHE A 40 3.13 6.39 -3.04
C PHE A 40 4.00 7.64 -3.15
N GLY A 41 4.86 7.73 -4.17
CA GLY A 41 5.72 8.87 -4.41
C GLY A 41 4.93 10.16 -4.62
N GLU A 42 3.87 10.09 -5.44
CA GLU A 42 2.96 11.20 -5.69
C GLU A 42 2.21 11.62 -4.41
N GLY A 43 1.73 10.67 -3.61
CA GLY A 43 1.04 10.96 -2.34
C GLY A 43 1.96 11.65 -1.32
N ASN A 44 3.24 11.28 -1.27
CA ASN A 44 4.19 11.92 -0.37
C ASN A 44 4.58 13.34 -0.80
N ARG A 45 4.62 13.62 -2.11
CA ARG A 45 4.91 14.97 -2.65
C ARG A 45 3.71 15.92 -2.68
N GLU A 46 2.50 15.37 -2.57
CA GLU A 46 1.26 16.14 -2.64
C GLU A 46 1.13 17.15 -1.49
N LEU A 47 0.66 18.36 -1.81
CA LEU A 47 0.49 19.43 -0.83
C LEU A 47 -0.87 19.35 -0.13
N SER A 48 -1.92 18.94 -0.84
CA SER A 48 -3.24 18.74 -0.24
C SER A 48 -3.31 17.41 0.52
N ASP A 49 -3.57 17.45 1.83
CA ASP A 49 -3.65 16.22 2.63
C ASP A 49 -4.75 15.27 2.15
N ALA A 50 -5.88 15.81 1.68
CA ALA A 50 -6.95 15.00 1.09
C ALA A 50 -6.48 14.27 -0.17
N ILE A 51 -5.84 14.97 -1.10
CA ILE A 51 -5.35 14.36 -2.34
C ILE A 51 -4.19 13.39 -2.03
N ALA A 52 -3.34 13.73 -1.07
CA ALA A 52 -2.25 12.87 -0.60
C ALA A 52 -2.81 11.56 -0.06
N LEU A 53 -3.81 11.63 0.82
CA LEU A 53 -4.49 10.47 1.38
C LEU A 53 -5.13 9.60 0.29
N ALA A 54 -5.76 10.22 -0.72
CA ALA A 54 -6.35 9.48 -1.83
C ALA A 54 -5.29 8.73 -2.66
N LYS A 55 -4.15 9.37 -2.95
CA LYS A 55 -3.01 8.76 -3.66
C LYS A 55 -2.40 7.60 -2.84
N LEU A 56 -2.21 7.79 -1.54
CA LEU A 56 -1.68 6.76 -0.63
C LEU A 56 -2.66 5.57 -0.49
N GLY A 57 -3.96 5.83 -0.40
CA GLY A 57 -4.97 4.76 -0.43
C GLY A 57 -5.00 4.04 -1.78
N THR A 58 -4.73 4.74 -2.88
CA THR A 58 -4.60 4.13 -4.22
C THR A 58 -3.38 3.22 -4.33
N CYS A 59 -2.25 3.59 -3.73
CA CYS A 59 -1.08 2.71 -3.62
C CYS A 59 -1.46 1.34 -3.01
N LEU A 60 -2.15 1.35 -1.86
CA LEU A 60 -2.62 0.13 -1.20
C LEU A 60 -3.64 -0.65 -2.05
N ASP A 61 -4.58 0.07 -2.69
CA ASP A 61 -5.61 -0.53 -3.54
C ASP A 61 -5.00 -1.23 -4.77
N VAL A 62 -3.98 -0.63 -5.42
CA VAL A 62 -3.23 -1.23 -6.54
C VAL A 62 -2.53 -2.52 -6.12
N LEU A 63 -1.83 -2.52 -4.97
CA LEU A 63 -1.16 -3.72 -4.46
C LEU A 63 -2.17 -4.84 -4.14
N SER A 64 -3.37 -4.48 -3.68
CA SER A 64 -4.45 -5.43 -3.39
C SER A 64 -5.33 -5.80 -4.60
N CYS A 65 -4.93 -5.43 -5.82
CA CYS A 65 -5.70 -5.65 -7.06
C CYS A 65 -7.13 -5.05 -7.02
N GLY A 66 -7.26 -3.80 -6.56
CA GLY A 66 -8.57 -3.15 -6.45
C GLY A 66 -9.48 -3.85 -5.43
N GLY A 67 -8.89 -4.58 -4.47
CA GLY A 67 -9.58 -5.36 -3.45
C GLY A 67 -10.36 -4.50 -2.45
N ARG A 68 -10.26 -3.17 -2.56
CA ARG A 68 -10.95 -2.20 -1.71
C ARG A 68 -10.55 -2.38 -0.25
N ASN A 69 -11.33 -1.81 0.68
CA ASN A 69 -11.12 -1.98 2.11
C ASN A 69 -10.84 -3.45 2.53
N GLY A 70 -11.69 -4.39 2.09
CA GLY A 70 -11.55 -5.81 2.46
C GLY A 70 -10.26 -6.47 1.96
N GLY A 71 -9.91 -6.26 0.69
CA GLY A 71 -8.69 -6.81 0.10
C GLY A 71 -7.44 -6.18 0.67
N ILE A 72 -7.43 -4.86 0.86
CA ILE A 72 -6.31 -4.15 1.52
C ILE A 72 -6.11 -4.70 2.93
N CYS A 73 -7.18 -4.83 3.72
CA CYS A 73 -7.07 -5.30 5.10
C CYS A 73 -6.52 -6.74 5.15
N LYS A 74 -7.03 -7.64 4.30
CA LYS A 74 -6.53 -9.02 4.20
C LYS A 74 -5.05 -9.06 3.83
N MET A 75 -4.64 -8.31 2.81
CA MET A 75 -3.26 -8.21 2.38
C MET A 75 -2.36 -7.69 3.50
N VAL A 76 -2.74 -6.61 4.17
CA VAL A 76 -1.96 -6.02 5.27
C VAL A 76 -1.80 -6.99 6.45
N VAL A 77 -2.87 -7.69 6.84
CA VAL A 77 -2.81 -8.72 7.90
C VAL A 77 -1.82 -9.82 7.51
N HIS A 78 -1.89 -10.31 6.27
CA HIS A 78 -1.00 -11.36 5.76
C HIS A 78 0.47 -10.91 5.71
N LEU A 79 0.73 -9.68 5.26
CA LEU A 79 2.09 -9.15 5.12
C LEU A 79 2.72 -8.78 6.48
N THR A 80 1.93 -8.32 7.44
CA THR A 80 2.46 -7.82 8.72
C THR A 80 2.30 -8.81 9.88
N GLY A 81 1.47 -9.84 9.74
CA GLY A 81 1.06 -10.71 10.85
C GLY A 81 0.23 -10.01 11.92
N THR A 82 -0.16 -8.74 11.72
CA THR A 82 -0.95 -7.96 12.67
C THR A 82 -2.43 -8.26 12.46
N SER A 83 -3.13 -8.70 13.51
CA SER A 83 -4.56 -9.02 13.45
C SER A 83 -5.43 -7.79 13.16
N ASP A 84 -6.55 -7.96 12.47
CA ASP A 84 -7.43 -6.86 12.04
C ASP A 84 -8.08 -6.09 13.21
N ASP A 85 -8.24 -6.77 14.35
CA ASP A 85 -8.74 -6.24 15.62
C ASP A 85 -7.65 -5.56 16.49
N THR A 86 -6.38 -5.68 16.11
CA THR A 86 -5.29 -5.09 16.89
C THR A 86 -5.36 -3.56 16.83
N GLN A 87 -5.33 -2.90 18.00
CA GLN A 87 -5.27 -1.45 18.09
C GLN A 87 -3.89 -0.93 17.63
N VAL A 88 -3.87 -0.26 16.48
CA VAL A 88 -2.64 0.27 15.87
C VAL A 88 -2.50 1.79 16.04
N ILE A 89 -3.61 2.51 16.21
CA ILE A 89 -3.61 3.93 16.58
C ILE A 89 -4.09 4.07 18.01
N ARG A 90 -3.32 4.79 18.82
CA ARG A 90 -3.62 5.11 20.24
C ARG A 90 -4.00 6.59 20.37
N GLY A 91 -4.52 6.97 21.53
CA GLY A 91 -4.85 8.37 21.87
C GLY A 91 -6.34 8.67 21.75
N ASN A 92 -6.67 9.91 21.36
CA ASN A 92 -8.04 10.45 21.45
C ASN A 92 -9.04 9.80 20.50
N ARG A 93 -8.56 9.23 19.39
CA ARG A 93 -9.38 8.51 18.40
C ARG A 93 -8.71 7.16 18.10
N PRO A 94 -8.80 6.18 19.02
CA PRO A 94 -8.14 4.90 18.83
C PRO A 94 -8.74 4.15 17.64
N ARG A 95 -7.89 3.40 16.93
CA ARG A 95 -8.28 2.62 15.75
C ARG A 95 -7.63 1.24 15.77
N THR A 96 -8.42 0.22 15.47
CA THR A 96 -7.88 -1.09 15.08
C THR A 96 -7.30 -1.03 13.67
N LEU A 97 -6.50 -2.02 13.28
CA LEU A 97 -5.94 -2.10 11.94
C LEU A 97 -7.04 -2.07 10.87
N LYS A 98 -8.12 -2.82 11.08
CA LYS A 98 -9.30 -2.81 10.22
C LYS A 98 -9.92 -1.42 10.08
N GLN A 99 -10.05 -0.70 11.19
CA GLN A 99 -10.63 0.64 11.19
C GLN A 99 -9.70 1.64 10.49
N LEU A 100 -8.38 1.54 10.69
CA LEU A 100 -7.41 2.37 9.99
C LEU A 100 -7.47 2.14 8.47
N VAL A 101 -7.47 0.89 8.02
CA VAL A 101 -7.59 0.55 6.58
C VAL A 101 -8.92 1.06 6.02
N LYS A 102 -10.01 0.91 6.78
CA LYS A 102 -11.31 1.45 6.41
C LYS A 102 -11.27 2.98 6.24
N ASP A 103 -10.65 3.69 7.18
CA ASP A 103 -10.54 5.15 7.12
C ASP A 103 -9.70 5.59 5.90
N ILE A 104 -8.59 4.91 5.60
CA ILE A 104 -7.75 5.21 4.43
C ILE A 104 -8.50 4.96 3.11
N TYR A 105 -9.23 3.84 3.00
CA TYR A 105 -9.89 3.48 1.75
C TYR A 105 -11.23 4.19 1.56
N ASP A 106 -12.15 4.10 2.52
CA ASP A 106 -13.51 4.62 2.36
C ASP A 106 -13.50 6.16 2.45
N HIS A 107 -13.00 6.71 3.57
CA HIS A 107 -13.00 8.16 3.81
C HIS A 107 -11.91 8.88 3.00
N GLY A 108 -10.76 8.26 2.82
CA GLY A 108 -9.68 8.76 1.98
C GLY A 108 -9.94 8.53 0.50
N ARG A 109 -9.42 7.43 -0.04
CA ARG A 109 -9.40 7.15 -1.49
C ARG A 109 -10.77 7.23 -2.16
N SER A 110 -11.78 6.54 -1.62
CA SER A 110 -13.08 6.41 -2.28
C SER A 110 -13.85 7.74 -2.26
N GLN A 111 -14.13 8.30 -1.08
CA GLN A 111 -14.96 9.49 -0.98
C GLN A 111 -14.31 10.74 -1.58
N ILE A 112 -12.99 10.90 -1.46
CA ILE A 112 -12.28 12.05 -2.03
C ILE A 112 -12.31 11.99 -3.56
N LEU A 113 -12.02 10.84 -4.17
CA LEU A 113 -12.04 10.70 -5.63
C LEU A 113 -13.46 10.77 -6.23
N HIS A 114 -14.47 10.32 -5.49
CA HIS A 114 -15.87 10.40 -5.92
C HIS A 114 -16.54 11.74 -5.58
N GLY A 115 -15.87 12.65 -4.87
CA GLY A 115 -16.42 13.95 -4.49
C GLY A 115 -17.58 13.87 -3.50
N THR A 116 -17.74 12.74 -2.80
CA THR A 116 -18.78 12.54 -1.79
C THR A 116 -18.32 12.96 -0.38
N HIS A 117 -17.11 13.52 -0.28
CA HIS A 117 -16.60 14.13 0.94
C HIS A 117 -17.06 15.60 1.02
N TYR A 118 -17.86 15.93 2.05
CA TYR A 118 -18.57 17.20 2.13
C TYR A 118 -17.80 18.30 2.88
N ASP A 119 -16.91 17.94 3.80
CA ASP A 119 -16.17 18.93 4.61
C ASP A 119 -14.79 19.22 4.01
N ARG A 120 -14.69 20.31 3.24
CA ARG A 120 -13.42 20.73 2.64
C ARG A 120 -12.42 21.30 3.65
N LEU A 121 -12.83 21.55 4.89
CA LEU A 121 -11.98 22.09 5.95
C LEU A 121 -11.42 21.00 6.87
N GLU A 122 -11.85 19.73 6.72
CA GLU A 122 -11.31 18.62 7.48
C GLU A 122 -9.82 18.44 7.15
N SER A 123 -8.98 18.46 8.19
CA SER A 123 -7.56 18.18 8.04
C SER A 123 -7.34 16.68 8.03
N PHE A 124 -6.82 16.17 6.93
CA PHE A 124 -6.39 14.78 6.77
C PHE A 124 -4.91 14.57 7.13
N ALA A 125 -4.29 15.50 7.86
CA ALA A 125 -2.85 15.47 8.11
C ALA A 125 -2.42 14.21 8.89
N ALA A 126 -3.21 13.80 9.89
CA ALA A 126 -2.92 12.60 10.68
C ALA A 126 -3.14 11.32 9.84
N GLU A 127 -4.27 11.25 9.14
CA GLU A 127 -4.63 10.15 8.25
C GLU A 127 -3.60 9.96 7.15
N ARG A 128 -3.09 11.06 6.57
CA ARG A 128 -1.99 11.05 5.61
C ARG A 128 -0.74 10.41 6.20
N GLN A 129 -0.34 10.79 7.42
CA GLN A 129 0.83 10.20 8.07
C GLN A 129 0.66 8.70 8.30
N TYR A 130 -0.52 8.28 8.77
CA TYR A 130 -0.81 6.86 8.97
C TYR A 130 -0.83 6.08 7.66
N ALA A 131 -1.43 6.64 6.61
CA ALA A 131 -1.47 6.04 5.29
C ALA A 131 -0.08 5.91 4.66
N ALA A 132 0.75 6.95 4.78
CA ALA A 132 2.13 6.93 4.28
C ALA A 132 2.97 5.88 5.01
N TYR A 133 2.84 5.80 6.33
CA TYR A 133 3.54 4.80 7.13
C TYR A 133 3.11 3.37 6.73
N LEU A 134 1.81 3.12 6.64
CA LEU A 134 1.29 1.80 6.27
C LEU A 134 1.68 1.41 4.84
N ALA A 135 1.52 2.31 3.87
CA ALA A 135 1.89 2.07 2.47
C ALA A 135 3.39 1.77 2.32
N ARG A 136 4.26 2.47 3.07
CA ARG A 136 5.70 2.18 3.10
C ARG A 136 5.98 0.75 3.56
N ILE A 137 5.36 0.31 4.66
CA ILE A 137 5.54 -1.05 5.18
C ILE A 137 5.09 -2.08 4.14
N VAL A 138 3.89 -1.91 3.59
CA VAL A 138 3.32 -2.83 2.60
C VAL A 138 4.18 -2.90 1.34
N LEU A 139 4.68 -1.77 0.83
CA LEU A 139 5.58 -1.75 -0.33
C LEU A 139 6.86 -2.55 -0.08
N ILE A 140 7.48 -2.36 1.09
CA ILE A 140 8.72 -3.07 1.45
C ILE A 140 8.44 -4.57 1.58
N GLU A 141 7.39 -4.96 2.32
CA GLU A 141 7.01 -6.37 2.48
C GLU A 141 6.69 -7.04 1.14
N CYS A 142 5.92 -6.39 0.27
CA CYS A 142 5.63 -6.89 -1.07
C CYS A 142 6.91 -7.12 -1.87
N ALA A 143 7.87 -6.18 -1.86
CA ALA A 143 9.12 -6.33 -2.59
C ALA A 143 9.96 -7.49 -2.06
N VAL A 144 10.17 -7.55 -0.74
CA VAL A 144 10.99 -8.57 -0.09
C VAL A 144 10.43 -9.97 -0.32
N ARG A 145 9.10 -10.13 -0.23
CA ARG A 145 8.46 -11.44 -0.45
C ARG A 145 8.43 -11.84 -1.92
N LEU A 146 8.21 -10.88 -2.84
CA LEU A 146 8.27 -11.14 -4.28
C LEU A 146 9.60 -11.73 -4.72
N GLN A 147 10.71 -11.27 -4.14
CA GLN A 147 12.04 -11.81 -4.42
C GLN A 147 12.14 -13.34 -4.24
N ARG A 148 11.36 -13.91 -3.31
CA ARG A 148 11.40 -15.34 -2.95
C ARG A 148 10.20 -16.12 -3.46
N TYR A 149 9.30 -15.45 -4.17
CA TYR A 149 8.05 -16.04 -4.59
C TYR A 149 8.25 -16.94 -5.81
N GLY A 150 7.80 -18.18 -5.71
CA GLY A 150 7.82 -19.15 -6.81
C GLY A 150 6.44 -19.44 -7.39
N GLY A 151 5.40 -18.69 -6.98
CA GLY A 151 4.03 -18.92 -7.44
C GLY A 151 3.70 -18.21 -8.77
N PRO A 152 2.43 -18.23 -9.19
CA PRO A 152 1.99 -17.59 -10.43
C PRO A 152 2.10 -16.06 -10.40
N ASP A 153 2.44 -15.45 -11.54
CA ASP A 153 2.41 -14.01 -11.80
C ASP A 153 0.97 -13.52 -12.03
N ASP A 154 0.12 -13.68 -11.02
CA ASP A 154 -1.27 -13.24 -11.01
C ASP A 154 -1.46 -11.94 -10.22
N ASP A 155 -2.59 -11.27 -10.46
CA ASP A 155 -2.85 -9.96 -9.89
C ASP A 155 -3.03 -9.98 -8.35
N GLY A 156 -3.43 -11.12 -7.79
CA GLY A 156 -3.76 -11.26 -6.37
C GLY A 156 -2.60 -11.69 -5.48
N ALA A 157 -1.46 -12.06 -6.06
CA ALA A 157 -0.38 -12.74 -5.35
C ALA A 157 0.12 -11.99 -4.09
N PHE A 158 0.17 -10.65 -4.10
CA PHE A 158 0.58 -9.87 -2.92
C PHE A 158 -0.28 -10.10 -1.67
N SER A 159 -1.51 -10.60 -1.83
CA SER A 159 -2.39 -10.97 -0.71
C SER A 159 -2.09 -12.35 -0.11
N THR A 160 -1.18 -13.12 -0.70
CA THR A 160 -0.88 -14.52 -0.34
C THR A 160 0.61 -14.87 -0.33
N ILE A 161 1.49 -13.94 -0.74
CA ILE A 161 2.95 -14.10 -0.90
C ILE A 161 3.74 -14.07 0.39
#